data_AF-A0A7V5BEL2-F1
#
_entry.id   AF-A0A7V5BEL2-F1
#
_cell.length_a   1.000
_cell.length_b   1.000
_cell.length_c   1.000
_cell.angle_alpha   90.00
_cell.angle_beta   90.00
_cell.angle_gamma   90.00
#
_symmetry.space_group_name_H-M   'P 1'
#
loop_
_entity.id
_entity.type
_entity.pdbx_description
1 polymer ?
#
loop_
_entity_poly.entity_id
_entity_poly.type
_entity_poly.pdbx_seq_one_letter_code
_entity_poly.pdbx_strand_id
1 'polypeptide(L)'
;MSIIEEILQRNQSFIKIELYLTDATFGFNPVIQSAQIRDTIYSELPTMDWYVDHGHEEYAISIVDFIVGYLLFNFIVPPPCKALFLLYYRIREPQFFKELGYNEPVFFDGKLASSTIKKEIKKVLAGFSDSFPHADAPVQMLEYDSLPVFYKSYLEMVAEINFTPK
;
A
#
# COMPACT_ATOMS: atom_id res chain seq x y z
N MET A 1 16.91 25.32 30.73
CA MET A 1 16.33 24.18 31.45
C MET A 1 15.57 23.37 30.40
N SER A 2 15.82 22.08 30.32
CA SER A 2 15.15 21.19 29.35
C SER A 2 13.73 20.90 29.82
N ILE A 3 12.79 20.67 28.89
CA ILE A 3 11.41 20.26 29.19
C ILE A 3 11.36 19.06 30.15
N ILE A 4 12.33 18.15 30.05
CA ILE A 4 12.43 16.98 30.94
C ILE A 4 12.77 17.40 32.37
N GLU A 5 13.63 18.41 32.55
CA GLU A 5 14.01 18.95 33.86
C GLU A 5 12.82 19.65 34.54
N GLU A 6 11.94 20.28 33.76
CA GLU A 6 10.71 20.91 34.27
C GLU A 6 9.66 19.88 34.70
N ILE A 7 9.56 18.75 34.00
CA ILE A 7 8.65 17.65 34.36
C ILE A 7 9.07 17.00 35.69
N LEU A 8 10.38 16.87 35.95
CA LEU A 8 10.90 16.33 37.21
C LEU A 8 10.55 17.18 38.44
N GLN A 9 10.25 18.46 38.25
CA GLN A 9 9.85 19.38 39.32
C GLN A 9 8.34 19.32 39.63
N ARG A 10 7.54 18.62 38.81
CA ARG A 10 6.08 18.52 39.03
C ARG A 10 5.74 17.53 40.14
N ASN A 11 4.61 17.76 40.79
CA ASN A 11 4.11 16.88 41.84
C ASN A 11 3.80 15.49 41.27
N GLN A 12 4.43 14.45 41.82
CA GLN A 12 4.29 13.07 41.37
C GLN A 12 2.83 12.57 41.37
N SER A 13 2.01 13.06 42.29
CA SER A 13 0.57 12.73 42.38
C SER A 13 -0.19 13.22 41.15
N PHE A 14 0.20 14.39 40.62
CA PHE A 14 -0.41 14.99 39.44
C PHE A 14 -0.02 14.23 38.17
N ILE A 15 1.27 13.88 38.04
CA ILE A 15 1.78 13.07 36.91
C ILE A 15 1.08 11.70 36.85
N LYS A 16 0.86 11.05 37.99
CA LYS A 16 0.21 9.72 38.04
C LYS A 16 -1.24 9.73 37.56
N ILE A 17 -1.94 10.86 37.59
CA ILE A 17 -3.31 10.99 37.05
C ILE A 17 -3.27 11.09 35.52
N GLU A 18 -2.25 11.77 34.98
CA GLU A 18 -2.05 11.89 33.53
C GLU A 18 -1.51 10.59 32.90
N LEU A 19 -0.83 9.76 33.68
CA LEU A 19 -0.35 8.44 33.28
C LEU A 19 -1.40 7.35 33.59
N TYR A 20 -2.27 7.06 32.63
CA TYR A 20 -3.19 5.93 32.74
C TYR A 20 -2.63 4.70 32.03
N LEU A 21 -2.84 3.54 32.65
CA LEU A 21 -2.62 2.24 32.01
C LEU A 21 -3.73 2.04 30.99
N THR A 22 -3.36 1.89 29.72
CA THR A 22 -4.28 1.43 28.68
C THR A 22 -3.78 0.09 28.16
N ASP A 23 -4.69 -0.85 27.97
CA ASP A 23 -4.38 -2.16 27.38
C ASP A 23 -4.07 -2.06 25.88
N ALA A 24 -4.50 -0.96 25.22
CA ALA A 24 -4.16 -0.63 23.84
C ALA A 24 -4.19 0.89 23.61
N THR A 25 -3.13 1.45 23.03
CA THR A 25 -3.06 2.86 22.58
C THR A 25 -3.47 3.05 21.12
N PHE A 26 -3.63 1.97 20.35
CA PHE A 26 -3.98 2.00 18.92
C PHE A 26 -5.03 0.94 18.60
N GLY A 27 -5.92 1.25 17.66
CA GLY A 27 -7.02 0.36 17.26
C GLY A 27 -6.52 -1.00 16.79
N PHE A 28 -7.16 -2.06 17.26
CA PHE A 28 -6.93 -3.42 16.76
C PHE A 28 -7.56 -3.52 15.36
N ASN A 29 -6.79 -3.23 14.32
CA ASN A 29 -7.25 -3.43 12.95
C ASN A 29 -7.46 -4.93 12.68
N PRO A 30 -8.60 -5.34 12.09
CA PRO A 30 -8.82 -6.74 11.76
C PRO A 30 -7.84 -7.21 10.67
N VAL A 31 -7.45 -8.49 10.76
CA VAL A 31 -6.70 -9.16 9.69
C VAL A 31 -7.62 -9.41 8.51
N ILE A 32 -7.17 -9.05 7.31
CA ILE A 32 -7.93 -9.27 6.08
C ILE A 32 -7.36 -10.44 5.28
N GLN A 33 -8.24 -11.31 4.79
CA GLN A 33 -7.86 -12.47 3.96
C GLN A 33 -7.72 -12.09 2.48
N SER A 34 -7.00 -12.91 1.70
CA SER A 34 -6.82 -12.68 0.26
C SER A 34 -8.13 -12.52 -0.49
N ALA A 35 -9.15 -13.33 -0.16
CA ALA A 35 -10.47 -13.22 -0.77
C ALA A 35 -11.12 -11.85 -0.50
N GLN A 36 -11.03 -11.35 0.72
CA GLN A 36 -11.60 -10.04 1.07
C GLN A 36 -10.86 -8.89 0.41
N ILE A 37 -9.52 -8.99 0.26
CA ILE A 37 -8.73 -8.00 -0.51
C ILE A 37 -9.22 -7.97 -1.95
N ARG A 38 -9.32 -9.15 -2.58
CA ARG A 38 -9.81 -9.31 -3.95
C ARG A 38 -11.22 -8.74 -4.11
N ASP A 39 -12.13 -9.09 -3.22
CA ASP A 39 -13.52 -8.64 -3.28
C ASP A 39 -13.62 -7.12 -3.13
N THR A 40 -12.82 -6.52 -2.24
CA THR A 40 -12.73 -5.05 -2.07
C THR A 40 -12.22 -4.37 -3.33
N ILE A 41 -11.18 -4.93 -3.96
CA ILE A 41 -10.61 -4.36 -5.19
C ILE A 41 -11.66 -4.42 -6.31
N TYR A 42 -12.25 -5.60 -6.56
CA TYR A 42 -13.20 -5.76 -7.65
C TYR A 42 -14.56 -5.09 -7.43
N SER A 43 -14.96 -4.80 -6.19
CA SER A 43 -16.19 -4.03 -5.93
C SER A 43 -16.02 -2.55 -6.27
N GLU A 44 -14.83 -1.99 -6.07
CA GLU A 44 -14.58 -0.55 -6.24
C GLU A 44 -14.07 -0.19 -7.64
N LEU A 45 -13.29 -1.07 -8.28
CA LEU A 45 -12.69 -0.82 -9.60
C LEU A 45 -13.68 -0.45 -10.71
N PRO A 46 -14.91 -1.00 -10.82
CA PRO A 46 -15.85 -0.60 -11.87
C PRO A 46 -16.21 0.88 -11.85
N THR A 47 -16.13 1.54 -10.69
CA THR A 47 -16.34 2.98 -10.56
C THR A 47 -15.32 3.77 -11.37
N MET A 48 -14.10 3.23 -11.51
CA MET A 48 -13.01 3.84 -12.26
C MET A 48 -13.31 3.94 -13.76
N ASP A 49 -13.92 2.91 -14.34
CA ASP A 49 -14.18 2.81 -15.78
C ASP A 49 -15.04 3.98 -16.27
N TRP A 50 -16.04 4.36 -15.48
CA TRP A 50 -16.87 5.52 -15.79
C TRP A 50 -16.04 6.80 -15.90
N TYR A 51 -15.09 7.03 -14.97
CA TYR A 51 -14.25 8.23 -15.02
C TYR A 51 -13.27 8.20 -16.19
N VAL A 52 -12.72 7.04 -16.55
CA VAL A 52 -11.85 6.90 -17.72
C VAL A 52 -12.64 7.23 -19.00
N ASP A 53 -13.83 6.65 -19.17
CA ASP A 53 -14.66 6.82 -20.38
C ASP A 53 -15.10 8.28 -20.60
N HIS A 54 -15.18 9.07 -19.53
CA HIS A 54 -15.58 10.48 -19.58
C HIS A 54 -14.38 11.45 -19.54
N GLY A 55 -13.14 10.96 -19.68
CA GLY A 55 -11.93 11.80 -19.73
C GLY A 55 -11.52 12.39 -18.38
N HIS A 56 -11.95 11.78 -17.28
CA HIS A 56 -11.70 12.18 -15.90
C HIS A 56 -10.60 11.31 -15.26
N GLU A 57 -9.44 11.21 -15.93
CA GLU A 57 -8.35 10.29 -15.55
C GLU A 57 -7.84 10.49 -14.12
N GLU A 58 -7.71 11.72 -13.63
CA GLU A 58 -7.24 11.98 -12.25
C GLU A 58 -8.19 11.41 -11.19
N TYR A 59 -9.51 11.47 -11.43
CA TYR A 59 -10.50 10.87 -10.53
C TYR A 59 -10.46 9.34 -10.61
N ALA A 60 -10.26 8.78 -11.82
CA ALA A 60 -10.05 7.35 -12.01
C ALA A 60 -8.85 6.85 -11.18
N ILE A 61 -7.72 7.56 -11.22
CA ILE A 61 -6.53 7.24 -10.44
C ILE A 61 -6.81 7.38 -8.93
N SER A 62 -7.56 8.41 -8.53
CA SER A 62 -7.91 8.64 -7.12
C SER A 62 -8.71 7.49 -6.50
N ILE A 63 -9.50 6.76 -7.31
CA ILE A 63 -10.20 5.55 -6.85
C ILE A 63 -9.20 4.45 -6.50
N VAL A 64 -8.18 4.24 -7.34
CA VAL A 64 -7.12 3.27 -7.05
C VAL A 64 -6.35 3.66 -5.78
N ASP A 65 -6.01 4.94 -5.66
CA ASP A 65 -5.36 5.50 -4.46
C ASP A 65 -6.20 5.30 -3.20
N PHE A 66 -7.52 5.47 -3.31
CA PHE A 66 -8.48 5.21 -2.24
C PHE A 66 -8.52 3.74 -1.84
N ILE A 67 -8.61 2.81 -2.79
CA ILE A 67 -8.64 1.36 -2.49
C ILE A 67 -7.40 0.94 -1.71
N VAL A 68 -6.21 1.32 -2.19
CA VAL A 68 -4.94 0.99 -1.53
C VAL A 68 -4.86 1.62 -0.14
N GLY A 69 -5.21 2.90 -0.03
CA GLY A 69 -5.20 3.63 1.24
C GLY A 69 -6.19 3.06 2.24
N TYR A 70 -7.40 2.73 1.80
CA TYR A 70 -8.45 2.11 2.60
C TYR A 70 -8.00 0.77 3.18
N LEU A 71 -7.43 -0.10 2.35
CA LEU A 71 -6.92 -1.41 2.77
C LEU A 71 -5.78 -1.28 3.79
N LEU A 72 -4.81 -0.39 3.53
CA LEU A 72 -3.67 -0.17 4.42
C LEU A 72 -4.05 0.49 5.75
N PHE A 73 -5.07 1.36 5.74
CA PHE A 73 -5.49 2.10 6.93
C PHE A 73 -6.38 1.28 7.85
N ASN A 74 -7.33 0.52 7.29
CA ASN A 74 -8.36 -0.15 8.06
C ASN A 74 -8.01 -1.60 8.44
N PHE A 75 -7.05 -2.24 7.77
CA PHE A 75 -6.78 -3.67 7.94
C PHE A 75 -5.31 -3.98 8.20
N ILE A 76 -5.08 -5.12 8.85
CA ILE A 76 -3.78 -5.79 8.84
C ILE A 76 -3.74 -6.66 7.57
N VAL A 77 -3.12 -6.12 6.52
CA VAL A 77 -2.88 -6.83 5.25
C VAL A 77 -1.70 -7.79 5.35
N PRO A 78 -1.68 -8.90 4.58
CA PRO A 78 -0.52 -9.79 4.51
C PRO A 78 0.77 -9.03 4.13
N PRO A 79 1.93 -9.33 4.75
CA PRO A 79 3.21 -8.67 4.45
C PRO A 79 3.57 -8.53 2.96
N PRO A 80 3.46 -9.57 2.10
CA PRO A 80 3.71 -9.41 0.66
C PRO A 80 2.73 -8.44 0.00
N CYS A 81 1.44 -8.47 0.36
CA CYS A 81 0.44 -7.54 -0.14
C CYS A 81 0.77 -6.09 0.27
N LYS A 82 1.13 -5.86 1.54
CA LYS A 82 1.60 -4.56 2.03
C LYS A 82 2.79 -4.03 1.22
N ALA A 83 3.76 -4.89 0.94
CA ALA A 83 4.95 -4.52 0.18
C ALA A 83 4.61 -4.16 -1.28
N LEU A 84 3.66 -4.86 -1.90
CA LEU A 84 3.15 -4.52 -3.24
C LEU A 84 2.36 -3.20 -3.24
N PHE A 85 1.56 -2.93 -2.21
CA PHE A 85 0.90 -1.62 -2.06
C PHE A 85 1.89 -0.48 -1.81
N LEU A 86 2.99 -0.75 -1.09
CA LEU A 86 4.06 0.23 -0.97
C LEU A 86 4.77 0.46 -2.30
N LEU A 87 5.02 -0.59 -3.08
CA LEU A 87 5.57 -0.48 -4.44
C LEU A 87 4.62 0.32 -5.36
N TYR A 88 3.31 0.14 -5.23
CA TYR A 88 2.31 0.96 -5.91
C TYR A 88 2.53 2.44 -5.61
N TYR A 89 2.61 2.85 -4.34
CA TYR A 89 2.84 4.25 -4.00
C TYR A 89 4.20 4.77 -4.45
N ARG A 90 5.22 3.92 -4.52
CA ARG A 90 6.52 4.30 -5.09
C ARG A 90 6.45 4.58 -6.58
N ILE A 91 5.56 3.91 -7.30
CA ILE A 91 5.25 4.19 -8.71
C ILE A 91 4.35 5.43 -8.81
N ARG A 92 3.36 5.57 -7.94
CA ARG A 92 2.39 6.65 -8.01
C ARG A 92 2.96 8.01 -7.60
N GLU A 93 3.85 8.01 -6.61
CA GLU A 93 4.44 9.19 -5.96
C GLU A 93 5.98 9.16 -6.00
N PRO A 94 6.59 9.08 -7.19
CA PRO A 94 8.03 8.86 -7.32
C PRO A 94 8.86 9.99 -6.70
N GLN A 95 8.37 11.24 -6.75
CA GLN A 95 9.06 12.38 -6.17
C GLN A 95 9.13 12.29 -4.64
N PHE A 96 8.01 11.98 -3.99
CA PHE A 96 7.96 11.81 -2.53
C PHE A 96 8.95 10.73 -2.07
N PHE A 97 8.95 9.57 -2.72
CA PHE A 97 9.87 8.49 -2.35
C PHE A 97 11.33 8.81 -2.68
N LYS A 98 11.60 9.58 -3.74
CA LYS A 98 12.95 10.08 -4.03
C LYS A 98 13.47 10.99 -2.93
N GLU A 99 12.62 11.90 -2.43
CA GLU A 99 12.97 12.79 -1.30
C GLU A 99 13.20 12.01 0.01
N LEU A 100 12.54 10.86 0.17
CA LEU A 100 12.80 9.92 1.27
C LEU A 100 14.07 9.06 1.09
N GLY A 101 14.78 9.19 -0.05
CA GLY A 101 16.03 8.46 -0.33
C GLY A 101 15.89 7.19 -1.16
N TYR A 102 14.72 6.90 -1.73
CA TYR A 102 14.53 5.78 -2.66
C TYR A 102 14.97 6.19 -4.07
N ASN A 103 16.06 5.59 -4.57
CA ASN A 103 16.68 5.96 -5.86
C ASN A 103 16.43 4.95 -7.00
N GLU A 104 15.56 3.97 -6.81
CA GLU A 104 15.30 2.93 -7.82
C GLU A 104 14.41 3.49 -8.95
N PRO A 105 14.83 3.40 -10.24
CA PRO A 105 14.11 4.04 -11.33
C PRO A 105 12.90 3.21 -11.73
N VAL A 106 11.72 3.58 -11.23
CA VAL A 106 10.45 2.96 -11.65
C VAL A 106 9.86 3.62 -12.91
N PHE A 107 10.35 4.81 -13.24
CA PHE A 107 10.10 5.52 -14.48
C PHE A 107 11.38 5.64 -15.32
N PHE A 108 11.21 5.58 -16.64
CA PHE A 108 12.22 5.90 -17.62
C PHE A 108 11.63 6.90 -18.62
N ASP A 109 12.26 8.08 -18.73
CA ASP A 109 11.86 9.14 -19.68
C ASP A 109 10.38 9.56 -19.55
N GLY A 110 9.89 9.71 -18.31
CA GLY A 110 8.51 10.07 -18.01
C GLY A 110 7.48 8.94 -18.27
N LYS A 111 7.92 7.76 -18.71
CA LYS A 111 7.07 6.58 -18.94
C LYS A 111 7.39 5.47 -17.94
N LEU A 112 6.40 4.63 -17.67
CA LEU A 112 6.56 3.47 -16.80
C LEU A 112 7.58 2.49 -17.39
N ALA A 113 8.62 2.14 -16.63
CA ALA A 113 9.61 1.16 -17.06
C ALA A 113 9.09 -0.26 -16.81
N SER A 114 8.31 -0.80 -17.76
CA SER A 114 7.59 -2.07 -17.61
C SER A 114 8.48 -3.25 -17.15
N SER A 115 9.66 -3.40 -17.74
CA SER A 115 10.62 -4.45 -17.35
C SER A 115 11.12 -4.28 -15.91
N THR A 116 11.38 -3.04 -15.48
CA THR A 116 11.80 -2.72 -14.11
C THR A 116 10.68 -2.99 -13.12
N ILE A 117 9.44 -2.56 -13.42
CA ILE A 117 8.27 -2.81 -12.57
C ILE A 117 8.06 -4.31 -12.36
N LYS A 118 8.07 -5.10 -13.43
CA LYS A 118 7.92 -6.57 -13.35
C LYS A 118 9.04 -7.21 -12.52
N LYS A 119 10.26 -6.71 -12.64
CA LYS A 119 11.41 -7.17 -11.85
C LYS A 119 11.25 -6.84 -10.36
N GLU A 120 10.83 -5.62 -10.04
CA GLU A 120 10.63 -5.20 -8.64
C GLU A 120 9.47 -5.95 -7.98
N ILE A 121 8.35 -6.19 -8.69
CA ILE A 121 7.25 -7.03 -8.17
C ILE A 121 7.76 -8.43 -7.80
N LYS A 122 8.50 -9.08 -8.70
CA LYS A 122 9.08 -10.41 -8.44
C LYS A 122 10.08 -10.40 -7.29
N LYS A 123 10.92 -9.36 -7.21
CA LYS A 123 11.89 -9.18 -6.12
C LYS A 123 11.19 -9.01 -4.77
N VAL A 124 10.11 -8.24 -4.72
CA VAL A 124 9.27 -8.07 -3.52
C VAL A 124 8.74 -9.43 -3.07
N LEU A 125 8.09 -10.18 -3.95
CA LEU A 125 7.49 -11.48 -3.60
C LEU A 125 8.54 -12.54 -3.22
N ALA A 126 9.69 -12.56 -3.89
CA ALA A 126 10.78 -13.46 -3.57
C ALA A 126 11.25 -13.31 -2.12
N GLY A 127 11.24 -12.08 -1.57
CA GLY A 127 11.57 -11.80 -0.18
C GLY A 127 10.61 -12.41 0.85
N PHE A 128 9.44 -12.89 0.42
CA PHE A 128 8.42 -13.52 1.26
C PHE A 128 8.18 -15.00 0.93
N SER A 129 8.92 -15.58 -0.02
CA SER A 129 8.71 -16.96 -0.50
C SER A 129 8.77 -18.03 0.60
N ASP A 130 9.56 -17.80 1.65
CA ASP A 130 9.64 -18.69 2.81
C ASP A 130 8.36 -18.71 3.66
N SER A 131 7.62 -17.61 3.74
CA SER A 131 6.40 -17.51 4.55
C SER A 131 5.12 -17.58 3.72
N PHE A 132 5.20 -17.26 2.42
CA PHE A 132 4.09 -17.18 1.47
C PHE A 132 4.46 -17.89 0.16
N PRO A 133 4.55 -19.25 0.15
CA PRO A 133 5.06 -20.02 -0.99
C PRO A 133 4.15 -19.98 -2.22
N HIS A 134 2.88 -19.59 -2.04
CA HIS A 134 1.90 -19.49 -3.11
C HIS A 134 1.72 -18.07 -3.65
N ALA A 135 2.46 -17.09 -3.11
CA ALA A 135 2.40 -15.71 -3.55
C ALA A 135 3.23 -15.51 -4.83
N ASP A 136 2.62 -15.77 -5.98
CA ASP A 136 3.16 -15.48 -7.31
C ASP A 136 2.30 -14.44 -8.03
N ALA A 137 2.93 -13.50 -8.73
CA ALA A 137 2.24 -12.41 -9.41
C ALA A 137 2.04 -12.71 -10.89
N PRO A 138 0.79 -12.65 -11.42
CA PRO A 138 0.52 -12.74 -12.85
C PRO A 138 0.89 -11.43 -13.56
N VAL A 139 2.18 -11.09 -13.60
CA VAL A 139 2.73 -9.82 -14.15
C VAL A 139 2.41 -9.58 -15.63
N GLN A 140 1.87 -10.57 -16.32
CA GLN A 140 1.35 -10.48 -17.68
C GLN A 140 0.03 -9.70 -17.75
N MET A 141 -0.70 -9.58 -16.63
CA MET A 141 -1.93 -8.76 -16.53
C MET A 141 -1.65 -7.26 -16.57
N LEU A 142 -0.41 -6.82 -16.33
CA LEU A 142 -0.08 -5.40 -16.31
C LEU A 142 -0.17 -4.78 -17.70
N GLU A 143 -1.03 -3.77 -17.82
CA GLU A 143 -1.24 -2.97 -19.03
C GLU A 143 -0.55 -1.61 -18.89
N TYR A 144 0.02 -1.08 -19.97
CA TYR A 144 0.86 0.13 -19.93
C TYR A 144 0.38 1.22 -20.90
N ASP A 145 -0.85 1.11 -21.39
CA ASP A 145 -1.41 1.99 -22.43
C ASP A 145 -1.62 3.42 -21.91
N SER A 146 -2.07 3.56 -20.66
CA SER A 146 -2.20 4.82 -19.94
C SER A 146 -1.96 4.63 -18.44
N LEU A 147 -1.77 5.74 -17.70
CA LEU A 147 -1.58 5.68 -16.26
C LEU A 147 -2.80 5.07 -15.53
N PRO A 148 -4.06 5.50 -15.79
CA PRO A 148 -5.23 4.87 -15.18
C PRO A 148 -5.27 3.36 -15.46
N VAL A 149 -5.11 2.95 -16.72
CA VAL A 149 -5.13 1.53 -17.13
C VAL A 149 -4.05 0.72 -16.42
N PHE A 150 -2.85 1.28 -16.27
CA PHE A 150 -1.79 0.64 -15.50
C PHE A 150 -2.14 0.46 -14.02
N TYR A 151 -2.65 1.52 -13.37
CA TYR A 151 -2.98 1.45 -11.95
C TYR A 151 -4.14 0.48 -11.67
N LYS A 152 -5.14 0.42 -12.56
CA LYS A 152 -6.19 -0.60 -12.53
C LYS A 152 -5.62 -2.01 -12.62
N SER A 153 -4.90 -2.30 -13.70
CA SER A 153 -4.33 -3.63 -13.95
C SER A 153 -3.32 -4.05 -12.89
N TYR A 154 -2.63 -3.10 -12.24
CA TYR A 154 -1.79 -3.35 -11.07
C TYR A 154 -2.60 -3.89 -9.88
N LEU A 155 -3.75 -3.27 -9.55
CA LEU A 155 -4.61 -3.78 -8.48
C LEU A 155 -5.26 -5.10 -8.82
N GLU A 156 -5.71 -5.30 -10.05
CA GLU A 156 -6.24 -6.58 -10.51
C GLU A 156 -5.18 -7.68 -10.38
N MET A 157 -3.93 -7.40 -10.78
CA MET A 157 -2.82 -8.32 -10.56
C MET A 157 -2.64 -8.66 -9.07
N VAL A 158 -2.67 -7.67 -8.17
CA VAL A 158 -2.55 -7.91 -6.72
C VAL A 158 -3.73 -8.75 -6.18
N ALA A 159 -4.94 -8.50 -6.68
CA ALA A 159 -6.16 -9.20 -6.30
C ALA A 159 -6.12 -10.70 -6.62
N GLU A 160 -5.37 -11.08 -7.65
CA GLU A 160 -5.21 -12.48 -8.10
C GLU A 160 -4.09 -13.24 -7.36
N ILE A 161 -3.33 -12.59 -6.47
CA ILE A 161 -2.25 -13.25 -5.73
C ILE A 161 -2.80 -13.98 -4.50
N ASN A 162 -2.39 -15.23 -4.33
CA ASN A 162 -2.69 -15.99 -3.12
C ASN A 162 -1.72 -15.62 -1.98
N PHE A 163 -2.19 -14.86 -1.00
CA PHE A 163 -1.43 -14.46 0.18
C PHE A 163 -1.66 -15.39 1.39
N THR A 164 -2.02 -16.65 1.17
CA THR A 164 -2.13 -17.63 2.25
C THR A 164 -0.73 -17.95 2.81
N PRO A 165 -0.48 -17.77 4.12
CA PRO A 165 0.80 -18.12 4.74
C PRO A 165 0.98 -19.65 4.84
N LYS A 166 2.21 -20.10 5.09
CA LYS A 166 2.50 -21.51 5.43
C LYS A 166 1.78 -21.97 6.70
#